data_AF-A0A0R2QUD2-F1
#
_entry.id   AF-A0A0R2QUD2-F1
#
_cell.length_a   1.000
_cell.length_b   1.000
_cell.length_c   1.000
_cell.angle_alpha   90.00
_cell.angle_beta   90.00
_cell.angle_gamma   90.00
#
_symmetry.space_group_name_H-M   'P 1'
#
loop_
_entity.id
_entity.type
_entity.pdbx_description
1 polymer ?
#
loop_
_entity_poly.entity_id
_entity_poly.type
_entity_poly.pdbx_seq_one_letter_code
_entity_poly.pdbx_strand_id
1 'polypeptide(L)'
;MNTSLKRIRIVCAAIFVAGIGGIIVTSIVSNNNGGIIAIGLVTSIAAVVLLTASTIATNKHIDAFDEVAAEQLEKQVAALIASGTNEDAVREAIRAAIDLGRSIS
;
A
#
# COMPACT_ATOMS: atom_id res chain seq x y z
N MET A 1 -8.91 -4.34 11.13
CA MET A 1 -8.28 -3.05 10.71
C MET A 1 -6.82 -3.04 11.15
N ASN A 2 -5.94 -3.32 10.19
CA ASN A 2 -4.59 -3.84 10.42
C ASN A 2 -3.70 -2.82 11.14
N THR A 3 -3.06 -3.24 12.23
CA THR A 3 -2.14 -2.44 13.07
C THR A 3 -1.05 -1.74 12.25
N SER A 4 -0.64 -2.33 11.12
CA SER A 4 0.32 -1.77 10.17
C SER A 4 -0.18 -0.47 9.50
N LEU A 5 -1.45 -0.41 9.09
CA LEU A 5 -2.03 0.79 8.46
C LEU A 5 -2.15 1.95 9.45
N LYS A 6 -2.48 1.66 10.71
CA LYS A 6 -2.49 2.67 11.79
C LYS A 6 -1.09 3.23 12.02
N ARG A 7 -0.05 2.39 12.05
CA ARG A 7 1.34 2.84 12.23
C ARG A 7 1.82 3.71 11.07
N ILE A 8 1.51 3.35 9.82
CA ILE A 8 1.88 4.18 8.65
C ILE A 8 1.26 5.57 8.73
N ARG A 9 -0.03 5.66 9.05
CA ARG A 9 -0.72 6.96 9.20
C ARG A 9 -0.15 7.80 10.35
N ILE A 10 0.17 7.18 11.49
CA ILE A 10 0.78 7.85 12.65
C ILE A 10 2.17 8.37 12.32
N VAL A 11 3.01 7.57 11.67
CA VAL A 11 4.37 7.97 11.28
C VAL A 11 4.31 9.11 10.24
N CYS A 12 3.42 9.02 9.27
CA CYS A 12 3.23 10.07 8.27
C CYS A 12 2.75 11.39 8.90
N ALA A 13 1.77 11.33 9.80
CA ALA A 13 1.29 12.50 10.54
C ALA A 13 2.39 13.11 11.43
N ALA A 14 3.19 12.30 12.10
CA ALA A 14 4.28 12.77 12.95
C ALA A 14 5.35 13.54 12.14
N ILE A 15 5.69 13.06 10.95
CA ILE A 15 6.67 13.74 10.09
C ILE A 15 6.11 15.06 9.54
N PHE A 16 4.82 15.09 9.20
CA PHE A 16 4.15 16.31 8.73
C PHE A 16 4.15 17.39 9.82
N VAL A 17 3.81 17.01 11.06
CA VAL A 17 3.84 17.92 12.22
C VAL A 17 5.26 18.37 12.54
N ALA A 18 6.25 17.48 12.45
CA ALA A 18 7.66 17.82 12.64
C ALA A 18 8.17 18.79 11.57
N GLY A 19 7.76 18.64 10.31
CA GLY A 19 8.10 19.55 9.21
C GLY A 19 7.52 20.95 9.41
N ILE A 20 6.25 21.04 9.81
CA ILE A 20 5.60 22.32 10.16
C ILE A 20 6.33 22.98 11.34
N GLY A 21 6.61 22.22 12.40
CA GLY A 21 7.34 22.71 13.57
C GLY A 21 8.75 23.19 13.22
N GLY A 22 9.46 22.48 12.34
CA GLY A 22 10.78 22.84 11.86
C GLY A 22 10.79 24.19 11.13
N ILE A 23 9.81 24.44 10.25
CA ILE A 23 9.66 25.72 9.54
C ILE A 23 9.40 26.87 10.54
N ILE A 24 8.53 26.66 11.54
CA ILE A 24 8.18 27.67 12.54
C ILE A 24 9.39 28.02 13.44
N VAL A 25 10.08 27.02 14.00
CA VAL A 25 11.25 27.24 14.88
C VAL A 25 12.38 27.96 14.14
N THR A 26 12.60 27.60 12.88
CA THR A 26 13.63 28.24 12.03
C THR A 26 13.33 29.70 11.78
N SER A 27 12.05 30.04 11.59
CA SER A 27 11.58 31.40 11.37
C SER A 27 11.83 32.30 12.59
N ILE A 28 11.80 31.74 13.81
CA ILE A 28 11.98 32.49 15.07
C ILE A 28 13.47 32.62 15.43
N VAL A 29 14.27 31.57 15.25
CA VAL A 29 15.68 31.55 15.71
C VAL A 29 16.62 32.31 14.78
N SER A 30 16.27 32.45 13.50
CA SER A 30 17.19 33.00 12.51
C SER A 30 16.52 34.13 11.72
N ASN A 31 16.82 35.37 12.09
CA ASN A 31 16.50 36.59 11.35
C ASN A 31 17.32 36.70 10.03
N ASN A 32 17.64 35.57 9.41
CA ASN A 32 18.43 35.46 8.19
C ASN A 32 17.65 34.63 7.18
N ASN A 33 17.23 35.29 6.09
CA ASN A 33 16.36 34.76 5.04
C ASN A 33 16.89 33.44 4.42
N GLY A 34 18.19 33.16 4.52
CA GLY A 34 18.81 31.91 4.06
C GLY A 34 18.43 30.67 4.89
N GLY A 35 18.18 30.82 6.19
CA GLY A 35 17.81 29.68 7.06
C GLY A 35 16.44 29.10 6.72
N ILE A 36 15.48 29.97 6.39
CA ILE A 36 14.12 29.59 6.00
C ILE A 36 14.15 28.78 4.70
N ILE A 37 14.95 29.19 3.71
CA ILE A 37 15.06 28.49 2.42
C ILE A 37 15.73 27.11 2.57
N ALA A 38 16.80 27.02 3.36
CA ALA A 38 17.49 25.74 3.59
C ALA A 38 16.55 24.72 4.27
N ILE A 39 15.79 25.15 5.27
CA ILE A 39 14.87 24.26 5.99
C ILE A 39 13.62 23.95 5.18
N GLY A 40 13.14 24.90 4.36
CA GLY A 40 12.11 24.63 3.35
C GLY A 40 12.55 23.59 2.31
N LEU A 41 13.78 23.66 1.80
CA LEU A 41 14.33 22.70 0.84
C LEU A 41 14.50 21.30 1.45
N VAL A 42 15.09 21.21 2.64
CA VAL A 42 15.25 19.92 3.33
C VAL A 42 13.89 19.28 3.63
N THR A 43 12.91 20.07 4.06
CA THR A 43 11.54 19.60 4.31
C THR A 43 10.87 19.12 3.03
N SER A 44 11.05 19.85 1.92
CA SER A 44 10.49 19.48 0.62
C SER A 44 11.09 18.17 0.08
N ILE A 45 12.41 18.00 0.20
CA ILE A 45 13.10 16.75 -0.19
C ILE A 45 12.60 15.58 0.68
N ALA A 46 12.50 15.77 1.99
CA ALA A 46 11.97 14.75 2.89
C ALA A 46 10.52 14.38 2.54
N ALA A 47 9.67 15.36 2.21
CA ALA A 47 8.29 15.14 1.79
C ALA A 47 8.20 14.35 0.49
N VAL A 48 9.06 14.63 -0.50
CA VAL A 48 9.11 13.87 -1.76
C VAL A 48 9.53 12.42 -1.51
N VAL A 49 10.58 12.20 -0.71
CA VAL A 49 11.04 10.84 -0.34
C VAL A 49 9.97 10.07 0.43
N LEU A 50 9.23 10.74 1.30
CA LEU A 50 8.10 10.12 2.01
C LEU A 50 6.92 9.83 1.10
N LEU A 51 6.62 10.71 0.15
CA LEU A 51 5.55 10.50 -0.81
C LEU A 51 5.86 9.31 -1.71
N THR A 52 7.10 9.17 -2.19
CA THR A 52 7.52 8.00 -2.98
C THR A 52 7.50 6.72 -2.15
N ALA A 53 8.07 6.72 -0.95
CA ALA A 53 8.04 5.57 -0.05
C ALA A 53 6.61 5.16 0.35
N SER A 54 5.73 6.14 0.61
CA SER A 54 4.31 5.93 0.89
C SER A 54 3.59 5.37 -0.32
N THR A 55 3.86 5.87 -1.53
CA THR A 55 3.26 5.38 -2.77
C THR A 55 3.64 3.92 -3.04
N ILE A 56 4.90 3.55 -2.80
CA ILE A 56 5.39 2.17 -2.92
C ILE A 56 4.77 1.28 -1.85
N ALA A 57 4.69 1.75 -0.60
CA ALA A 57 4.09 0.98 0.50
C ALA A 57 2.56 0.82 0.36
N THR A 58 1.87 1.81 -0.19
CA THR A 58 0.44 1.77 -0.53
C THR A 58 0.17 0.88 -1.74
N ASN A 59 1.10 0.79 -2.69
CA ASN A 59 0.97 -0.08 -3.87
C ASN A 59 1.09 -1.58 -3.57
N LYS A 60 1.24 -1.99 -2.31
CA LYS A 60 1.16 -3.43 -1.94
C LYS A 60 -0.26 -4.02 -2.08
N HIS A 61 -1.22 -3.29 -2.62
CA HIS A 61 -2.48 -3.84 -3.12
C HIS A 61 -3.06 -2.91 -4.18
N ILE A 62 -2.40 -2.79 -5.33
CA ILE A 62 -3.17 -2.71 -6.56
C ILE A 62 -3.10 -4.12 -7.13
N ASP A 63 -4.19 -4.83 -6.90
CA ASP A 63 -4.56 -6.11 -7.50
C ASP A 63 -4.64 -5.91 -9.02
N ALA A 64 -3.49 -5.68 -9.66
CA ALA A 64 -3.35 -6.04 -11.05
C ALA A 64 -3.48 -7.55 -11.03
N PHE A 65 -4.71 -8.03 -11.24
CA PHE A 65 -5.02 -9.42 -11.46
C PHE A 65 -3.86 -9.99 -12.28
N ASP A 66 -3.11 -10.90 -11.66
CA ASP A 66 -2.00 -11.55 -12.34
C ASP A 66 -2.65 -12.45 -13.40
N GLU A 67 -2.82 -11.90 -14.60
CA GLU A 67 -3.47 -12.54 -15.74
C GLU A 67 -2.80 -13.90 -16.02
N VAL A 68 -1.49 -14.00 -15.76
CA VAL A 68 -0.73 -15.25 -15.90
C VAL A 68 -1.15 -16.25 -14.83
N ALA A 69 -1.31 -15.83 -13.58
CA ALA A 69 -1.80 -16.69 -12.50
C ALA A 69 -3.27 -17.11 -12.73
N ALA A 70 -4.11 -16.21 -13.25
CA ALA A 70 -5.50 -16.50 -13.61
C ALA A 70 -5.57 -17.54 -14.74
N GLU A 71 -4.80 -17.36 -15.81
CA GLU A 71 -4.77 -18.31 -16.94
C GLU A 71 -4.27 -19.70 -16.51
N GLN A 72 -3.30 -19.77 -15.60
CA GLN A 72 -2.83 -21.03 -15.03
C GLN A 72 -3.91 -21.72 -14.18
N LEU A 73 -4.69 -20.95 -13.41
CA LEU A 73 -5.80 -21.48 -12.63
C LEU A 73 -6.91 -22.03 -13.54
N GLU A 74 -7.27 -21.31 -14.60
CA GLU A 74 -8.27 -21.76 -15.58
C GLU A 74 -7.86 -23.06 -16.26
N LYS A 75 -6.59 -23.19 -16.68
CA LYS A 75 -6.05 -24.42 -17.29
C LYS A 75 -6.12 -25.61 -16.33
N GLN A 76 -5.83 -25.39 -15.04
CA GLN A 76 -5.95 -26.43 -14.02
C GLN A 76 -7.40 -26.85 -13.83
N VAL A 77 -8.33 -25.91 -13.67
CA VAL A 77 -9.76 -26.20 -13.54
C VAL A 77 -10.29 -26.96 -14.76
N ALA A 78 -9.92 -26.53 -15.97
CA ALA A 78 -10.28 -27.21 -17.20
C ALA A 78 -9.74 -28.64 -17.26
N ALA A 79 -8.49 -28.87 -16.82
CA ALA A 79 -7.90 -30.21 -16.75
C ALA A 79 -8.60 -31.11 -15.72
N LEU A 80 -9.03 -30.58 -14.57
CA LEU A 80 -9.81 -31.32 -13.58
C LEU A 80 -11.21 -31.70 -14.12
N ILE A 81 -11.88 -30.81 -14.83
CA ILE A 81 -13.17 -31.12 -15.45
C ILE A 81 -12.98 -32.18 -16.54
N ALA A 82 -11.93 -32.04 -17.37
CA ALA A 82 -11.61 -32.99 -18.43
C ALA A 82 -11.25 -34.39 -17.91
N SER A 83 -10.73 -34.52 -16.69
CA SER A 83 -10.47 -35.82 -16.04
C SER A 83 -11.75 -36.50 -15.52
N GLY A 84 -12.92 -35.90 -15.72
CA GLY A 84 -14.22 -36.43 -15.33
C GLY A 84 -14.71 -35.95 -13.96
N THR A 85 -14.07 -34.93 -13.39
CA THR A 85 -14.54 -34.32 -12.14
C THR A 85 -15.86 -33.58 -12.39
N ASN A 86 -16.82 -33.74 -11.48
CA ASN A 86 -18.10 -33.04 -11.55
C ASN A 86 -17.89 -31.52 -11.46
N GLU A 87 -18.28 -30.79 -12.51
CA GLU A 87 -18.13 -29.33 -12.60
C GLU A 87 -18.84 -28.60 -11.47
N ASP A 88 -20.03 -29.05 -11.06
CA ASP A 88 -20.78 -28.40 -9.98
C ASP A 88 -20.03 -28.49 -8.64
N ALA A 89 -19.38 -29.64 -8.39
CA ALA A 89 -18.56 -29.83 -7.20
C ALA A 89 -17.30 -28.95 -7.21
N VAL A 90 -16.65 -28.82 -8.38
CA VAL A 90 -15.48 -27.94 -8.55
C VAL A 90 -15.88 -26.48 -8.34
N ARG A 91 -17.00 -26.05 -8.92
CA ARG A 91 -17.52 -24.69 -8.79
C ARG A 91 -17.84 -24.35 -7.34
N GLU A 92 -18.44 -25.28 -6.60
CA GLU A 92 -18.74 -25.09 -5.19
C GLU A 92 -17.48 -25.02 -4.32
N ALA A 93 -16.48 -25.85 -4.59
CA ALA A 93 -15.19 -25.80 -3.91
C ALA A 93 -14.46 -24.46 -4.14
N ILE A 94 -14.48 -23.95 -5.37
CA ILE A 94 -13.91 -22.62 -5.69
C ILE A 94 -14.67 -21.51 -4.96
N ARG A 95 -16.00 -21.55 -4.92
CA ARG A 95 -16.81 -20.59 -4.14
C ARG A 95 -16.43 -20.60 -2.67
N ALA A 96 -16.35 -21.78 -2.05
CA ALA A 96 -15.96 -21.91 -0.64
C ALA A 96 -14.54 -21.35 -0.38
N ALA A 97 -13.60 -21.56 -1.30
CA ALA A 97 -12.25 -21.00 -1.22
C ALA A 97 -12.24 -19.46 -1.31
N ILE A 98 -13.05 -18.88 -2.21
CA ILE A 98 -13.21 -17.42 -2.35
C ILE A 98 -13.84 -16.82 -1.09
N ASP A 99 -14.91 -17.43 -0.57
CA ASP A 99 -15.58 -16.96 0.64
C ASP A 99 -14.66 -17.03 1.86
N LEU A 100 -13.85 -18.10 1.97
CA LEU A 100 -12.83 -18.21 3.00
C LEU A 100 -11.77 -17.11 2.87
N GLY A 101 -11.24 -16.89 1.66
CA GLY A 101 -10.28 -15.81 1.39
C GLY A 101 -10.83 -14.42 1.73
N ARG A 102 -12.10 -14.16 1.40
CA ARG A 102 -12.80 -12.91 1.74
C ARG A 102 -13.02 -12.75 3.23
N SER A 103 -13.29 -13.83 3.96
CA SER A 103 -13.50 -13.79 5.42
C SER A 103 -12.23 -13.52 6.22
N ILE A 104 -11.06 -13.85 5.66
CA ILE A 104 -9.75 -13.69 6.30
C ILE A 104 -9.13 -12.31 5.97
N SER A 105 -9.55 -11.68 4.87
CA SER A 105 -9.12 -10.33 4.46
C SER A 105 -9.72 -9.21 5.30
#